data_AF-A0A0F9KHC0-F1
#
_entry.id   AF-A0A0F9KHC0-F1
#
_cell.length_a   1.000
_cell.length_b   1.000
_cell.length_c   1.000
_cell.angle_alpha   90.00
_cell.angle_beta   90.00
_cell.angle_gamma   90.00
#
_symmetry.space_group_name_H-M   'P 1'
#
loop_
_entity.id
_entity.type
_entity.pdbx_description
1 polymer ?
#
loop_
_entity_poly.entity_id
_entity_poly.type
_entity_poly.pdbx_seq_one_letter_code
_entity_poly.pdbx_strand_id
1 'polypeptide(L)'
;MSEKKASERNYKSNIFKIYIFSFILGIHTVRGVYIPYMTVWGGLSFFQIMLLQSFFTAMIVILEIPSGAIADFLGRKTALVLSALSIALAAYTYSIIPNFYIFMLAET
;
A
#
# COMPACT_ATOMS: atom_id res chain seq x y z
N MET A 1 8.53 40.76 1.94
CA MET A 1 7.95 40.43 0.61
C MET A 1 8.76 39.36 -0.16
N SER A 2 10.04 39.10 0.16
CA SER A 2 10.88 38.10 -0.55
C SER A 2 10.63 36.65 -0.11
N GLU A 3 10.41 36.39 1.19
CA GLU A 3 10.23 35.02 1.73
C GLU A 3 8.96 34.32 1.26
N LYS A 4 7.88 35.06 0.99
CA LYS A 4 6.61 34.51 0.49
C LYS A 4 6.73 33.87 -0.90
N LYS A 5 7.63 34.36 -1.76
CA LYS A 5 7.82 33.83 -3.14
C LYS A 5 8.63 32.53 -3.18
N ALA A 6 9.46 32.27 -2.17
CA ALA A 6 10.24 31.04 -2.07
C ALA A 6 9.39 29.84 -1.62
N SER A 7 8.37 30.07 -0.78
CA SER A 7 7.44 28.99 -0.36
C SER A 7 6.46 28.61 -1.46
N GLU A 8 5.93 29.57 -2.24
CA GLU A 8 4.97 29.29 -3.33
C GLU A 8 5.54 28.40 -4.46
N ARG A 9 6.84 28.50 -4.79
CA ARG A 9 7.46 27.63 -5.81
C ARG A 9 7.59 26.17 -5.36
N ASN A 10 7.69 25.92 -4.05
CA ASN A 10 7.97 24.59 -3.51
C ASN A 10 6.76 23.64 -3.58
N TYR A 11 5.54 24.16 -3.48
CA TYR A 11 4.33 23.31 -3.50
C TYR A 11 4.01 22.76 -4.90
N LYS A 12 4.24 23.53 -5.97
CA LYS A 12 4.00 23.07 -7.36
C LYS A 12 4.85 21.84 -7.72
N SER A 13 6.11 21.82 -7.26
CA SER A 13 6.99 20.66 -7.45
C SER A 13 6.47 19.42 -6.69
N ASN A 14 5.90 19.61 -5.50
CA ASN A 14 5.35 18.51 -4.71
C ASN A 14 4.09 17.90 -5.33
N ILE A 15 3.26 18.71 -5.99
CA ILE A 15 2.10 18.22 -6.75
C ILE A 15 2.55 17.26 -7.84
N PHE A 16 3.52 17.66 -8.66
CA PHE A 16 4.07 16.80 -9.71
C PHE A 16 4.71 15.52 -9.16
N LYS A 17 5.47 15.62 -8.05
CA LYS A 17 6.05 14.45 -7.37
C LYS A 17 4.99 13.48 -6.86
N ILE A 18 3.89 13.99 -6.30
CA ILE A 18 2.76 13.16 -5.85
C ILE A 18 2.12 12.45 -7.04
N TYR A 19 1.92 13.11 -8.18
CA TYR A 19 1.37 12.45 -9.35
C TYR A 19 2.28 11.33 -9.87
N ILE A 20 3.60 11.55 -9.94
CA ILE A 20 4.55 10.50 -10.29
C ILE A 20 4.48 9.34 -9.28
N PHE A 21 4.49 9.65 -7.99
CA PHE A 21 4.42 8.65 -6.93
C PHE A 21 3.13 7.81 -7.03
N SER A 22 1.98 8.46 -7.19
CA SER A 22 0.69 7.79 -7.37
C SER A 22 0.63 7.00 -8.67
N PHE A 23 1.30 7.44 -9.74
CA PHE A 23 1.38 6.68 -10.99
C PHE A 23 2.22 5.41 -10.83
N ILE A 24 3.42 5.53 -10.23
CA ILE A 24 4.30 4.39 -9.98
C ILE A 24 3.63 3.38 -9.05
N LEU A 25 3.02 3.85 -7.96
CA LEU A 25 2.27 2.97 -7.07
C LEU A 25 0.96 2.49 -7.68
N GLY A 26 0.38 3.16 -8.66
CA GLY A 26 -0.89 2.78 -9.28
C GLY A 26 -0.79 1.75 -10.40
N ILE A 27 0.39 1.61 -11.03
CA ILE A 27 0.57 0.73 -12.20
C ILE A 27 0.61 -0.78 -11.85
N HIS A 28 0.66 -1.14 -10.57
CA HIS A 28 0.73 -2.54 -10.17
C HIS A 28 -0.51 -3.32 -10.65
N THR A 29 -0.30 -4.37 -11.44
CA THR A 29 -1.39 -5.16 -12.06
C THR A 29 -1.86 -6.33 -11.19
N VAL A 30 -1.49 -6.34 -9.92
CA VAL A 30 -1.70 -7.48 -8.99
C VAL A 30 -3.17 -7.88 -8.92
N ARG A 31 -4.09 -6.91 -8.88
CA ARG A 31 -5.53 -7.17 -8.77
C ARG A 31 -6.10 -8.03 -9.91
N GLY A 32 -5.59 -7.86 -11.13
CA GLY A 32 -6.09 -8.60 -12.29
C GLY A 32 -5.70 -10.07 -12.30
N VAL A 33 -4.58 -10.41 -11.64
CA VAL A 33 -4.02 -11.77 -11.60
C VAL A 33 -4.12 -12.43 -10.22
N TYR A 34 -4.69 -11.72 -9.23
CA TYR A 34 -4.71 -12.15 -7.82
C TYR A 34 -5.35 -13.52 -7.62
N ILE A 35 -6.56 -13.74 -8.15
CA ILE A 35 -7.26 -15.02 -7.98
C ILE A 35 -6.49 -16.18 -8.65
N PRO A 36 -6.10 -16.08 -9.94
CA PRO A 36 -5.25 -17.11 -10.56
C PRO A 36 -3.95 -17.36 -9.80
N TYR A 37 -3.29 -16.32 -9.29
CA TYR A 37 -2.05 -16.44 -8.52
C TYR A 37 -2.28 -17.21 -7.21
N MET A 38 -3.31 -16.84 -6.44
CA MET A 38 -3.64 -17.50 -5.17
C MET A 38 -4.12 -18.94 -5.34
N THR A 39 -4.80 -19.27 -6.45
CA THR A 39 -5.25 -20.64 -6.72
C THR A 39 -4.11 -21.51 -7.27
N VAL A 40 -3.36 -21.04 -8.27
CA VAL A 40 -2.34 -21.86 -8.96
C VAL A 40 -1.05 -21.95 -8.16
N TRP A 41 -0.53 -20.82 -7.66
CA TRP A 41 0.70 -20.81 -6.89
C TRP A 41 0.43 -20.97 -5.38
N GLY A 42 -0.60 -20.30 -4.86
CA GLY A 42 -0.97 -20.37 -3.44
C GLY A 42 -1.69 -21.67 -3.03
N GLY A 43 -2.24 -22.42 -3.98
CA GLY A 43 -3.00 -23.65 -3.71
C GLY A 43 -4.28 -23.44 -2.89
N LEU A 44 -4.77 -22.19 -2.80
CA LEU A 44 -5.91 -21.84 -1.96
C LEU A 44 -7.25 -22.14 -2.64
N SER A 45 -8.23 -22.51 -1.82
CA SER A 45 -9.62 -22.59 -2.28
C SER A 45 -10.20 -21.19 -2.46
N PHE A 46 -11.21 -21.07 -3.33
CA PHE A 46 -11.90 -19.79 -3.53
C PHE A 46 -12.47 -19.21 -2.23
N PHE A 47 -12.95 -20.07 -1.32
CA PHE A 47 -13.42 -19.65 0.00
C PHE A 47 -12.30 -19.00 0.84
N GLN A 48 -11.11 -19.60 0.88
CA GLN A 48 -9.95 -19.04 1.59
C GLN A 48 -9.52 -17.69 0.99
N ILE A 49 -9.57 -17.56 -0.33
CA ILE A 49 -9.26 -16.30 -1.03
C ILE A 49 -10.27 -15.21 -0.64
N MET A 50 -11.57 -15.53 -0.60
CA MET A 50 -12.59 -14.58 -0.15
C MET A 50 -12.45 -14.22 1.33
N LEU A 51 -12.00 -15.16 2.16
CA LEU A 51 -11.70 -14.88 3.56
C LEU A 51 -10.52 -13.90 3.70
N LEU A 52 -9.44 -14.09 2.94
CA LEU A 52 -8.32 -13.13 2.88
C LEU A 52 -8.78 -11.76 2.41
N GLN A 53 -9.62 -11.68 1.37
CA GLN A 53 -10.14 -10.40 0.87
C GLN A 53 -11.01 -9.67 1.91
N SER A 54 -11.79 -10.43 2.68
CA SER A 54 -12.62 -9.89 3.76
C SER A 54 -11.74 -9.37 4.91
N PHE A 55 -10.69 -10.12 5.25
CA PHE A 55 -9.70 -9.73 6.24
C PHE A 55 -8.92 -8.47 5.82
N PHE A 56 -8.41 -8.42 4.59
CA PHE A 56 -7.76 -7.25 4.01
C PHE A 56 -8.64 -6.00 4.09
N THR A 57 -9.91 -6.12 3.70
CA THR A 57 -10.87 -5.01 3.77
C THR A 57 -11.08 -4.53 5.21
N ALA A 58 -11.15 -5.45 6.17
CA ALA A 58 -11.24 -5.10 7.58
C ALA A 58 -9.97 -4.38 8.08
N MET A 59 -8.78 -4.85 7.67
CA MET A 59 -7.51 -4.21 8.03
C MET A 59 -7.40 -2.79 7.49
N ILE A 60 -7.84 -2.53 6.26
CA ILE A 60 -7.90 -1.15 5.72
C ILE A 60 -8.68 -0.24 6.67
N VAL A 61 -9.90 -0.65 7.05
CA VAL A 61 -10.76 0.16 7.93
C VAL A 61 -10.10 0.42 9.28
N ILE A 62 -9.46 -0.60 9.85
CA ILE A 62 -8.79 -0.51 11.15
C ILE A 62 -7.55 0.39 11.08
N LEU A 63 -6.78 0.30 10.00
CA LEU A 63 -5.48 0.98 9.85
C LEU A 63 -5.59 2.38 9.22
N GLU A 64 -6.73 2.75 8.65
CA GLU A 64 -6.91 4.06 8.02
C GLU A 64 -6.82 5.21 9.04
N ILE A 65 -7.47 5.09 10.20
CA ILE A 65 -7.41 6.12 11.26
C ILE A 65 -5.99 6.21 11.87
N PRO A 66 -5.34 5.10 12.30
CA PRO A 66 -3.98 5.14 12.82
C PRO A 66 -2.96 5.66 11.80
N SER A 67 -3.05 5.25 10.53
CA SER A 67 -2.11 5.71 9.50
C SER A 67 -2.26 7.21 9.21
N GLY A 68 -3.48 7.75 9.27
CA GLY A 68 -3.73 9.18 9.22
C GLY A 68 -3.06 9.92 10.38
N ALA A 69 -3.25 9.43 11.62
CA ALA A 69 -2.61 10.01 12.80
C ALA A 69 -1.07 9.95 12.72
N ILE A 70 -0.50 8.86 12.21
CA ILE A 70 0.94 8.73 11.96
C ILE A 70 1.42 9.77 10.94
N ALA A 71 0.66 10.02 9.87
CA ALA A 71 0.99 11.01 8.86
C ALA A 71 0.96 12.44 9.40
N ASP A 72 0.05 12.72 10.34
CA ASP A 72 -0.03 14.02 11.00
C ASP A 72 1.10 14.21 12.03
N PHE A 73 1.49 13.14 12.74
CA PHE A 73 2.54 13.21 13.76
C PHE A 73 3.97 13.19 13.18
N LEU A 74 4.28 12.22 12.31
CA LEU A 74 5.62 12.05 11.73
C LEU A 74 5.85 12.92 10.49
N GLY A 75 4.78 13.51 9.95
CA GLY A 75 4.78 14.29 8.73
C GLY A 75 4.42 13.48 7.48
N ARG A 76 3.89 14.17 6.47
CA ARG A 76 3.34 13.52 5.28
C ARG A 76 4.37 12.79 4.41
N LYS A 77 5.60 13.33 4.30
CA LYS A 77 6.65 12.71 3.47
C LYS A 77 7.12 11.37 4.05
N THR A 78 7.30 11.29 5.36
CA THR A 78 7.75 10.06 6.06
C THR A 78 6.66 8.99 6.01
N ALA A 79 5.40 9.37 6.18
CA ALA A 79 4.27 8.44 6.02
C ALA A 79 4.18 7.84 4.60
N LEU A 80 4.40 8.64 3.55
CA LEU A 80 4.44 8.15 2.17
C LEU A 80 5.62 7.20 1.91
N VAL A 81 6.78 7.42 2.54
CA VAL A 81 7.91 6.50 2.43
C VAL A 81 7.62 5.20 3.17
N LEU A 82 7.03 5.28 4.37
CA LEU A 82 6.67 4.12 5.16
C LEU A 82 5.61 3.26 4.45
N SER A 83 4.63 3.88 3.80
CA SER A 83 3.63 3.14 3.00
C SER A 83 4.28 2.44 1.80
N ALA A 84 5.20 3.09 1.10
CA ALA A 84 5.93 2.46 -0.01
C ALA A 84 6.78 1.27 0.45
N LEU A 85 7.45 1.38 1.61
CA LEU A 85 8.19 0.27 2.21
C LEU A 85 7.25 -0.88 2.63
N SER A 86 6.10 -0.56 3.21
CA SER A 86 5.09 -1.56 3.58
C SER A 86 4.59 -2.33 2.35
N ILE A 87 4.26 -1.63 1.26
CA ILE A 87 3.83 -2.26 -0.01
C ILE A 87 4.94 -3.19 -0.55
N ALA A 88 6.20 -2.77 -0.51
CA ALA A 88 7.31 -3.59 -0.97
C ALA A 88 7.49 -4.85 -0.09
N LEU A 89 7.35 -4.71 1.23
CA LEU A 89 7.43 -5.83 2.16
C LEU A 89 6.26 -6.81 1.99
N ALA A 90 5.05 -6.30 1.77
CA ALA A 90 3.87 -7.12 1.46
C ALA A 90 4.08 -7.92 0.18
N ALA A 91 4.52 -7.27 -0.91
CA ALA A 91 4.82 -7.92 -2.19
C ALA A 91 5.91 -9.00 -2.05
N TYR A 92 6.95 -8.73 -1.27
CA TYR A 92 7.98 -9.71 -0.95
C TYR A 92 7.41 -10.90 -0.18
N THR A 93 6.64 -10.65 0.89
CA THR A 93 6.03 -11.67 1.74
C THR A 93 5.09 -12.58 0.96
N TYR A 94 4.33 -12.02 0.02
CA TYR A 94 3.48 -12.76 -0.91
C TYR A 94 4.21 -13.78 -1.78
N SER A 95 5.51 -13.60 -2.01
CA SER A 95 6.29 -14.39 -2.95
C SER A 95 7.16 -15.47 -2.29
N ILE A 96 7.24 -15.50 -0.95
CA ILE A 96 8.18 -16.37 -0.24
C ILE A 96 7.68 -17.82 -0.21
N ILE A 97 6.50 -18.05 0.40
CA ILE A 97 5.98 -19.39 0.67
C ILE A 97 4.46 -19.38 0.46
N PRO A 98 3.88 -20.35 -0.26
CA PRO A 98 2.45 -20.48 -0.42
C PRO A 98 1.80 -21.04 0.85
N ASN A 99 1.54 -20.15 1.82
CA ASN A 99 0.91 -20.48 3.09
C ASN A 99 -0.16 -19.45 3.44
N PHE A 100 -1.34 -19.94 3.80
CA PHE A 100 -2.50 -19.11 4.15
C PHE A 100 -2.20 -18.04 5.21
N TYR A 101 -1.47 -18.39 6.28
CA TYR A 101 -1.16 -17.44 7.35
C TYR A 101 -0.13 -16.40 6.92
N ILE A 102 0.79 -16.76 6.03
CA ILE A 102 1.76 -15.82 5.45
C ILE A 102 1.04 -14.82 4.54
N PHE A 103 0.02 -15.26 3.79
CA PHE A 103 -0.82 -14.35 3.03
C PHE A 103 -1.64 -13.44 3.92
N MET A 104 -2.18 -13.94 5.03
CA MET A 104 -2.90 -13.11 6.00
C MET A 104 -1.98 -12.02 6.59
N LEU A 105 -0.72 -12.34 6.89
CA LEU A 105 0.28 -11.36 7.32
C LEU A 105 0.62 -10.35 6.23
N ALA A 106 0.62 -10.75 4.95
CA ALA A 106 0.89 -9.84 3.85
C ALA A 106 -0.27 -8.86 3.56
N GLU A 107 -1.48 -9.16 4.05
CA GLU A 107 -2.70 -8.35 3.89
C GLU A 107 -2.91 -7.34 5.05
N THR A 108 -2.07 -7.36 6.09
CA THR A 108 -2.08 -6.38 7.21
C THR A 108 -1.13 -5.22 6.94
#